data_AF-A0A7W7MA19-F1
#
_entry.id   AF-A0A7W7MA19-F1
#
_cell.length_a   1.000
_cell.length_b   1.000
_cell.length_c   1.000
_cell.angle_alpha   90.00
_cell.angle_beta   90.00
_cell.angle_gamma   90.00
#
_symmetry.space_group_name_H-M   'P 1'
#
loop_
_entity.id
_entity.type
_entity.pdbx_description
1 polymer ?
#
loop_
_entity_poly.entity_id
_entity_poly.type
_entity_poly.pdbx_seq_one_letter_code
_entity_poly.pdbx_strand_id
1 'polypeptide(L)'
;MRKIHVAALAATVTALLAPAAAQAAPTGTTTELLGTYGFGRAAVIGDAGVAAGVWRSPTVRSGFAGDDLTVTFTPRTRPRATEKLVYTAAFNEVADAQAECLEVGADGVARHVWVSFRCQTGFAPSYTLYVR
;
A
#
# COMPACT_ATOMS: atom_id res chain seq x y z
N MET A 1 -74.76 11.70 20.76
CA MET A 1 -74.01 11.64 19.49
C MET A 1 -72.65 12.30 19.69
N ARG A 2 -71.56 11.54 19.52
CA ARG A 2 -70.15 11.94 19.65
C ARG A 2 -69.72 12.82 18.48
N LYS A 3 -68.95 13.89 18.72
CA LYS A 3 -67.95 14.40 17.76
C LYS A 3 -66.73 14.89 18.55
N ILE A 4 -65.73 14.03 18.62
CA ILE A 4 -64.39 14.33 19.13
C ILE A 4 -63.63 14.96 17.96
N HIS A 5 -63.23 16.22 18.09
CA HIS A 5 -62.37 16.88 17.12
C HIS A 5 -60.93 16.44 17.36
N VAL A 6 -60.45 15.52 16.54
CA VAL A 6 -59.04 15.11 16.48
C VAL A 6 -58.29 16.18 15.69
N ALA A 7 -57.60 17.08 16.39
CA ALA A 7 -56.60 17.95 15.78
C ALA A 7 -55.31 17.14 15.60
N ALA A 8 -55.05 16.71 14.37
CA ALA A 8 -53.80 16.08 13.98
C ALA A 8 -53.02 17.04 13.06
N LEU A 9 -51.69 16.93 13.15
CA LEU A 9 -50.64 17.56 12.35
C LEU A 9 -50.25 19.01 12.71
N ALA A 10 -49.03 19.16 13.25
CA ALA A 10 -47.86 19.46 12.43
C ALA A 10 -46.60 19.44 13.31
N ALA A 11 -45.93 18.28 13.41
CA ALA A 11 -44.57 18.24 13.95
C ALA A 11 -43.61 18.64 12.81
N THR A 12 -43.23 19.91 12.77
CA THR A 12 -42.17 20.41 11.91
C THR A 12 -40.85 19.76 12.33
N VAL A 13 -40.43 18.72 11.60
CA VAL A 13 -39.08 18.17 11.71
C VAL A 13 -38.15 19.17 11.05
N THR A 14 -37.57 20.07 11.84
CA THR A 14 -36.38 20.82 11.46
C THR A 14 -35.24 19.82 11.28
N ALA A 15 -35.09 19.31 10.06
CA ALA A 15 -33.88 18.62 9.65
C ALA A 15 -32.74 19.65 9.73
N LEU A 16 -32.00 19.63 10.84
CA LEU A 16 -30.76 20.38 10.96
C LEU A 16 -29.86 20.01 9.78
N LEU A 17 -29.53 21.00 8.97
CA LEU A 17 -28.45 20.96 8.00
C LEU A 17 -27.13 20.81 8.76
N ALA A 18 -26.85 19.59 9.24
CA ALA A 18 -25.51 19.24 9.64
C ALA A 18 -24.63 19.30 8.38
N PRO A 19 -23.51 20.04 8.39
CA PRO A 19 -22.56 19.98 7.30
C PRO A 19 -22.11 18.52 7.21
N ALA A 20 -22.42 17.85 6.10
CA ALA A 20 -21.81 16.59 5.78
C ALA A 20 -20.30 16.84 5.79
N ALA A 21 -19.58 16.18 6.71
CA ALA A 21 -18.13 16.16 6.66
C ALA A 21 -17.76 15.58 5.30
N ALA A 22 -17.35 16.43 4.37
CA ALA A 22 -16.72 16.01 3.14
C ALA A 22 -15.49 15.22 3.58
N GLN A 23 -15.61 13.90 3.63
CA GLN A 23 -14.52 13.00 4.00
C GLN A 23 -13.44 13.23 2.94
N ALA A 24 -12.36 13.89 3.35
CA ALA A 24 -11.20 14.08 2.51
C ALA A 24 -10.78 12.71 1.98
N ALA A 25 -11.03 12.45 0.71
CA ALA A 25 -10.44 11.30 0.05
C ALA A 25 -8.92 11.41 0.25
N PRO A 26 -8.22 10.32 0.61
CA PRO A 26 -6.76 10.37 0.74
C PRO A 26 -6.20 10.76 -0.63
N THR A 27 -5.88 12.04 -0.75
CA THR A 27 -5.44 12.71 -1.97
C THR A 27 -3.93 12.87 -1.97
N GLY A 28 -3.26 12.37 -0.93
CA GLY A 28 -1.81 12.44 -0.79
C GLY A 28 -1.13 11.14 -1.22
N THR A 29 -0.12 11.28 -2.06
CA THR A 29 1.02 10.36 -1.99
C THR A 29 1.77 10.63 -0.69
N THR A 30 2.23 9.57 -0.04
CA THR A 30 3.08 9.60 1.15
C THR A 30 4.51 9.23 0.78
N THR A 31 5.51 9.80 1.44
CA THR A 31 6.92 9.41 1.31
C THR A 31 7.42 8.84 2.63
N GLU A 32 7.84 7.58 2.64
CA GLU A 32 8.32 6.90 3.85
C GLU A 32 9.48 5.94 3.55
N LEU A 33 10.29 5.66 4.58
CA LEU A 33 11.26 4.58 4.57
C LEU A 33 10.51 3.25 4.50
N LEU A 34 10.73 2.50 3.43
CA LEU A 34 10.21 1.15 3.27
C LEU A 34 10.96 0.19 4.20
N GLY A 35 12.29 0.17 4.05
CA GLY A 35 13.19 -0.69 4.81
C GLY A 35 14.66 -0.40 4.47
N THR A 36 15.55 -1.13 5.13
CA THR A 36 17.00 -1.13 4.87
C THR A 36 17.37 -2.50 4.33
N TYR A 37 17.89 -2.55 3.10
CA TYR A 37 18.19 -3.80 2.41
C TYR A 37 19.69 -3.96 2.18
N GLY A 38 20.13 -5.13 1.71
CA GLY A 38 21.53 -5.34 1.35
C GLY A 38 22.05 -4.29 0.35
N PHE A 39 23.36 -4.06 0.34
CA PHE A 39 23.97 -3.09 -0.58
C PHE A 39 23.61 -3.38 -2.05
N GLY A 40 23.21 -2.34 -2.77
CA GLY A 40 22.70 -2.41 -4.15
C GLY A 40 21.25 -2.86 -4.28
N ARG A 41 20.66 -3.50 -3.25
CA ARG A 41 19.32 -4.10 -3.33
C ARG A 41 18.22 -3.04 -3.30
N ALA A 42 18.37 -2.00 -2.48
CA ALA A 42 17.41 -0.90 -2.41
C ALA A 42 17.16 -0.24 -3.78
N ALA A 43 18.19 -0.09 -4.61
CA ALA A 43 18.05 0.47 -5.95
C ALA A 43 17.26 -0.48 -6.87
N VAL A 44 17.61 -1.77 -6.88
CA VAL A 44 16.93 -2.80 -7.68
C VAL A 44 15.45 -2.89 -7.30
N ILE A 45 15.14 -2.97 -6.01
CA ILE A 45 13.77 -3.01 -5.50
C ILE A 45 13.04 -1.71 -5.89
N GLY A 46 13.66 -0.55 -5.63
CA GLY A 46 13.15 0.77 -5.92
C GLY A 46 12.73 0.95 -7.38
N ASP A 47 13.62 0.64 -8.32
CA ASP A 47 13.35 0.77 -9.76
C ASP A 47 12.26 -0.20 -10.22
N ALA A 48 12.30 -1.44 -9.73
CA ALA A 48 11.30 -2.44 -10.05
C ALA A 48 9.89 -2.04 -9.58
N GLY A 49 9.78 -1.44 -8.38
CA GLY A 49 8.49 -0.96 -7.90
C GLY A 49 7.95 0.28 -8.63
N VAL A 50 8.82 1.12 -9.21
CA VAL A 50 8.38 2.17 -10.15
C VAL A 50 7.84 1.53 -11.42
N ALA A 51 8.58 0.59 -12.01
CA ALA A 51 8.17 -0.10 -13.23
C ALA A 51 6.84 -0.87 -13.04
N ALA A 52 6.65 -1.48 -11.87
CA ALA A 52 5.40 -2.12 -11.48
C ALA A 52 4.27 -1.11 -11.18
N GLY A 53 4.58 0.18 -11.00
CA GLY A 53 3.63 1.22 -10.63
C GLY A 53 3.00 0.97 -9.26
N VAL A 54 3.80 0.50 -8.30
CA VAL A 54 3.41 0.41 -6.88
C VAL A 54 3.77 1.69 -6.12
N TRP A 55 4.85 2.36 -6.51
CA TRP A 55 5.20 3.71 -6.05
C TRP A 55 5.59 4.61 -7.22
N ARG A 56 5.69 5.91 -6.93
CA ARG A 56 5.97 7.00 -7.88
C ARG A 56 7.46 7.23 -8.06
N SER A 57 8.19 7.23 -6.96
CA SER A 57 9.64 7.47 -6.95
C SER A 57 10.28 6.73 -5.77
N PRO A 58 11.50 6.21 -5.97
CA PRO A 58 12.37 5.72 -4.91
C PRO A 58 13.47 6.75 -4.62
N THR A 59 14.04 6.67 -3.44
CA THR A 59 15.28 7.35 -3.07
C THR A 59 16.10 6.38 -2.25
N VAL A 60 17.35 6.19 -2.64
CA VAL A 60 18.27 5.27 -2.00
C VAL A 60 19.33 6.05 -1.24
N ARG A 61 19.60 5.63 -0.02
CA ARG A 61 20.70 6.16 0.78
C ARG A 61 21.52 5.01 1.34
N SER A 62 22.77 4.90 0.91
CA SER A 62 23.69 3.92 1.48
C SER A 62 24.09 4.29 2.91
N GLY A 63 24.04 3.31 3.79
CA GLY A 63 24.44 3.39 5.20
C GLY A 63 25.44 2.29 5.57
N PHE A 64 25.67 2.10 6.86
CA PHE A 64 26.59 1.06 7.35
C PHE A 64 25.98 -0.35 7.30
N ALA A 65 24.67 -0.47 7.52
CA ALA A 65 23.96 -1.75 7.60
C ALA A 65 23.42 -2.23 6.23
N GLY A 66 23.56 -1.42 5.19
CA GLY A 66 22.94 -1.64 3.89
C GLY A 66 22.47 -0.33 3.27
N ASP A 67 21.55 -0.43 2.32
CA ASP A 67 20.94 0.71 1.64
C ASP A 67 19.50 0.92 2.13
N ASP A 68 19.20 2.14 2.57
CA ASP A 68 17.85 2.56 2.92
C ASP A 68 17.05 2.85 1.64
N LEU A 69 15.86 2.27 1.53
CA LEU A 69 14.92 2.55 0.45
C LEU A 69 13.75 3.40 0.97
N THR A 70 13.71 4.66 0.59
CA THR A 70 12.56 5.55 0.80
C THR A 70 11.71 5.60 -0.46
N VAL A 71 10.39 5.45 -0.34
CA VAL A 71 9.48 5.41 -1.49
C VAL A 71 8.32 6.39 -1.34
N THR A 72 7.92 7.00 -2.45
CA THR A 72 6.73 7.86 -2.55
C THR A 72 5.58 7.08 -3.16
N PHE A 73 4.50 6.82 -2.43
CA PHE A 73 3.41 5.94 -2.87
C PHE A 73 2.03 6.45 -2.46
N THR A 74 0.98 5.87 -3.02
CA THR A 74 -0.39 6.12 -2.54
C THR A 74 -0.79 4.98 -1.60
N PRO A 75 -1.04 5.26 -0.31
CA PRO A 75 -1.42 4.22 0.64
C PRO A 75 -2.68 3.46 0.20
N ARG A 76 -2.72 2.15 0.48
CA ARG A 76 -3.80 1.25 0.12
C ARG A 76 -4.38 0.58 1.34
N THR A 77 -5.70 0.66 1.46
CA THR A 77 -6.49 -0.08 2.45
C THR A 77 -7.37 -1.16 1.81
N ARG A 78 -7.35 -1.25 0.48
CA ARG A 78 -8.05 -2.28 -0.29
C ARG A 78 -7.10 -2.91 -1.30
N PRO A 79 -7.15 -4.25 -1.45
CA PRO A 79 -6.31 -4.94 -2.42
C PRO A 79 -6.67 -4.51 -3.84
N ARG A 80 -5.69 -4.51 -4.73
CA ARG A 80 -5.90 -4.40 -6.17
C ARG A 80 -6.74 -5.58 -6.66
N ALA A 81 -7.56 -5.31 -7.67
CA ALA A 81 -8.34 -6.34 -8.35
C ALA A 81 -7.45 -7.42 -9.00
N THR A 82 -6.25 -7.04 -9.43
CA THR A 82 -5.26 -7.93 -10.05
C THR A 82 -3.94 -7.88 -9.29
N GLU A 83 -3.28 -9.04 -9.16
CA GLU A 83 -1.91 -9.10 -8.65
C GLU A 83 -0.97 -8.33 -9.56
N LYS A 84 -0.05 -7.58 -8.95
CA LYS A 84 1.06 -6.97 -9.66
C LYS A 84 2.36 -7.67 -9.29
N LEU A 85 3.13 -8.03 -10.31
CA LEU A 85 4.53 -8.38 -10.14
C LEU A 85 5.30 -7.10 -9.81
N VAL A 86 6.01 -7.09 -8.69
CA VAL A 86 6.80 -5.94 -8.24
C VAL A 86 8.26 -6.11 -8.62
N TYR A 87 8.87 -7.22 -8.21
CA TYR A 87 10.25 -7.53 -8.55
C TYR A 87 10.52 -9.03 -8.48
N THR A 88 11.66 -9.45 -9.03
CA THR A 88 12.17 -10.81 -8.94
C THR A 88 13.59 -10.76 -8.34
N ALA A 89 13.79 -11.41 -7.19
CA ALA A 89 15.12 -11.66 -6.64
C ALA A 89 15.71 -12.89 -7.31
N ALA A 90 16.84 -12.76 -7.99
CA ALA A 90 17.59 -13.90 -8.48
C ALA A 90 18.63 -14.35 -7.42
N PHE A 91 18.79 -15.65 -7.19
CA PHE A 91 19.65 -16.18 -6.12
C PHE A 91 21.16 -15.94 -6.36
N ASN A 92 21.56 -15.55 -7.56
CA ASN A 92 22.94 -15.12 -7.85
C ASN A 92 23.20 -13.66 -7.42
N GLU A 93 22.17 -12.93 -7.01
CA GLU A 93 22.28 -11.54 -6.57
C GLU A 93 21.99 -11.35 -5.07
N VAL A 94 21.38 -12.36 -4.43
CA VAL A 94 20.97 -12.31 -3.03
C VAL A 94 21.27 -13.65 -2.35
N ALA A 95 21.84 -13.60 -1.15
CA ALA A 95 22.18 -14.80 -0.37
C ALA A 95 20.95 -15.66 -0.03
N ASP A 96 19.82 -15.00 0.26
CA ASP A 96 18.52 -15.65 0.47
C ASP A 96 17.42 -14.85 -0.23
N ALA A 97 17.13 -15.26 -1.47
CA ALA A 97 16.08 -14.66 -2.28
C ALA A 97 14.68 -14.83 -1.68
N GLN A 98 14.44 -15.91 -0.90
CA GLN A 98 13.15 -16.11 -0.25
C GLN A 98 12.96 -15.10 0.86
N ALA A 99 13.96 -14.96 1.72
CA ALA A 99 13.95 -14.01 2.83
C ALA A 99 13.78 -12.57 2.33
N GLU A 100 14.54 -12.15 1.31
CA GLU A 100 14.40 -10.79 0.74
C GLU A 100 12.99 -10.56 0.19
N CYS A 101 12.41 -11.55 -0.52
CA CYS A 101 11.03 -11.41 -1.02
C CYS A 101 10.01 -11.24 0.13
N LEU A 102 10.15 -12.05 1.19
CA LEU A 102 9.26 -12.00 2.34
C LEU A 102 9.40 -10.69 3.12
N GLU A 103 10.62 -10.22 3.30
CA GLU A 103 10.95 -8.96 3.99
C GLU A 103 10.36 -7.77 3.24
N VAL A 104 10.69 -7.60 1.96
CA VAL A 104 10.15 -6.50 1.13
C VAL A 104 8.63 -6.55 1.10
N GLY A 105 8.05 -7.75 0.93
CA GLY A 105 6.62 -7.98 0.96
C GLY A 105 5.95 -7.50 2.26
N ALA A 106 6.54 -7.85 3.41
CA ALA A 106 6.04 -7.47 4.72
C ALA A 106 6.18 -5.97 4.98
N ASP A 107 7.30 -5.36 4.61
CA ASP A 107 7.55 -3.93 4.75
C ASP A 107 6.49 -3.12 3.99
N GLY A 108 6.19 -3.51 2.75
CA GLY A 108 5.17 -2.82 1.96
C GLY A 108 3.76 -2.99 2.52
N VAL A 109 3.44 -4.09 3.20
CA VAL A 109 2.17 -4.22 3.94
C VAL A 109 2.17 -3.32 5.16
N ALA A 110 3.25 -3.31 5.95
CA ALA A 110 3.37 -2.48 7.16
C ALA A 110 3.22 -0.98 6.83
N ARG A 111 3.70 -0.56 5.66
CA ARG A 111 3.60 0.82 5.16
C ARG A 111 2.34 1.10 4.35
N HIS A 112 1.46 0.10 4.15
CA HIS A 112 0.28 0.21 3.30
C HIS A 112 0.59 0.59 1.84
N VAL A 113 1.77 0.23 1.32
CA VAL A 113 2.07 0.33 -0.12
C VAL A 113 1.15 -0.63 -0.90
N TRP A 114 0.92 -1.80 -0.32
CA TRP A 114 -0.05 -2.81 -0.74
C TRP A 114 -0.72 -3.42 0.50
N VAL A 115 -1.78 -4.18 0.29
CA VAL A 115 -2.57 -4.81 1.36
C VAL A 115 -2.11 -6.23 1.64
N SER A 116 -1.69 -6.96 0.61
CA SER A 116 -1.12 -8.30 0.77
C SER A 116 -0.09 -8.61 -0.30
N PHE A 117 0.68 -9.66 -0.06
CA PHE A 117 1.69 -10.11 -0.99
C PHE A 117 1.78 -11.64 -1.04
N ARG A 118 2.41 -12.14 -2.10
CA ARG A 118 2.81 -13.54 -2.27
C ARG A 118 4.21 -13.58 -2.87
N CYS A 119 5.07 -14.40 -2.28
CA CYS A 119 6.34 -14.77 -2.89
C CYS A 119 6.17 -16.08 -3.66
N GLN A 120 6.57 -16.10 -4.92
CA GLN A 120 6.48 -17.28 -5.77
C GLN A 120 7.84 -17.62 -6.33
N THR A 121 8.25 -18.89 -6.18
CA THR A 121 9.48 -19.41 -6.76
C THR A 121 9.37 -19.45 -8.29
N GLY A 122 10.39 -18.94 -8.98
CA GLY A 122 10.50 -18.89 -10.44
C GLY A 122 11.17 -20.12 -11.06
N PHE A 123 11.37 -20.08 -12.39
CA PHE A 123 11.98 -21.14 -13.19
C PHE A 123 13.53 -21.18 -13.10
N ALA A 124 14.15 -20.04 -12.81
CA ALA A 124 15.50 -19.96 -12.26
C ALA A 124 15.40 -19.96 -10.73
N PRO A 125 16.45 -20.24 -9.94
CA PRO A 125 16.39 -19.98 -8.51
C PRO A 125 16.20 -18.47 -8.37
N SER A 126 14.94 -18.08 -8.20
CA SER A 126 14.48 -16.72 -8.00
C SER A 126 13.17 -16.72 -7.22
N TYR A 127 12.91 -15.67 -6.43
CA TYR A 127 11.60 -15.41 -5.85
C TYR A 127 11.02 -14.14 -6.43
N THR A 128 9.79 -14.25 -6.96
CA THR A 128 9.04 -13.12 -7.51
C THR A 128 8.02 -12.64 -6.49
N LEU A 129 8.04 -11.35 -6.22
CA LEU A 129 7.09 -10.67 -5.35
C LEU A 129 5.86 -10.25 -6.15
N TYR A 130 4.70 -10.81 -5.78
CA TYR A 130 3.39 -10.38 -6.25
C TYR A 130 2.65 -9.63 -5.14
N VAL A 131 1.97 -8.54 -5.46
CA VAL A 131 1.26 -7.71 -4.46
C VAL A 131 -0.18 -7.40 -4.88
N ARG A 132 -1.04 -7.18 -3.89
CA ARG A 132 -2.42 -6.72 -4.06
C ARG A 132 -2.66 -5.46 -3.24
#